data_AF-A0A8W8NAH7-F1
#
_entry.id   AF-A0A8W8NAH7-F1
#
_cell.length_a   1.000
_cell.length_b   1.000
_cell.length_c   1.000
_cell.angle_alpha   90.00
_cell.angle_beta   90.00
_cell.angle_gamma   90.00
#
_symmetry.space_group_name_H-M   'P 1'
#
loop_
_entity.id
_entity.type
_entity.pdbx_description
1 polymer ?
#
loop_
_entity_poly.entity_id
_entity_poly.type
_entity_poly.pdbx_seq_one_letter_code
_entity_poly.pdbx_strand_id
1 'polypeptide(L)'
;MRQKFLLRTDRQTDRQTDGQTDRHTRKEFISNFVNFYSIRTNNDVEGWHNRLNTSVATRGSVPFYHLLVLHREATNITVQMKMVSEGKMQRFQRKRTLQVEGRVFKLWNDYCERSISASELLKGCAAINGPPALNM
;
A
#
# COMPACT_ATOMS: atom_id res chain seq x y z
N MET A 1 -11.35 49.22 22.01
CA MET A 1 -10.53 48.73 20.89
C MET A 1 -9.94 47.31 21.09
N ARG A 2 -9.92 46.73 22.30
CA ARG A 2 -9.33 45.40 22.59
C ARG A 2 -10.22 44.19 22.25
N GLN A 3 -11.55 44.33 22.26
CA GLN A 3 -12.45 43.18 22.04
C GLN A 3 -12.51 42.66 20.60
N LYS A 4 -12.31 43.53 19.59
CA LYS A 4 -12.27 43.10 18.18
C LYS A 4 -10.98 42.36 17.80
N PHE A 5 -9.92 42.47 18.59
CA PHE A 5 -8.63 41.84 18.32
C PHE A 5 -8.62 40.37 18.76
N LEU A 6 -9.14 40.08 19.96
CA LEU A 6 -9.29 38.72 20.50
C LEU A 6 -10.25 37.84 19.66
N LEU A 7 -11.39 38.38 19.23
CA LEU A 7 -12.33 37.67 18.34
C LEU A 7 -11.76 37.36 16.94
N ARG A 8 -10.76 38.12 16.50
CA ARG A 8 -10.08 37.89 15.21
C ARG A 8 -9.03 36.79 15.33
N THR A 9 -8.32 36.74 16.45
CA THR A 9 -7.33 35.70 16.72
C THR A 9 -8.01 34.35 16.90
N ASP A 10 -9.13 34.27 17.63
CA ASP A 10 -9.85 33.01 17.86
C ASP A 10 -10.40 32.39 16.56
N ARG A 11 -10.99 33.20 15.67
CA ARG A 11 -11.46 32.73 14.35
C ARG A 11 -10.32 32.30 13.42
N GLN A 12 -9.12 32.86 13.59
CA GLN A 12 -7.96 32.49 12.79
C GLN A 12 -7.33 31.20 13.31
N THR A 13 -7.29 31.00 14.62
CA THR A 13 -6.86 29.74 15.24
C THR A 13 -7.82 28.60 14.91
N ASP A 14 -9.14 28.80 15.02
CA ASP A 14 -10.12 27.75 14.73
C ASP A 14 -10.06 27.28 13.27
N ARG A 15 -9.90 28.21 12.32
CA ARG A 15 -9.74 27.85 10.89
C ARG A 15 -8.42 27.16 10.59
N GLN A 16 -7.35 27.52 11.30
CA GLN A 16 -6.05 26.86 11.13
C GLN A 16 -6.05 25.46 11.76
N THR A 17 -6.69 25.28 12.91
CA THR A 17 -6.83 23.96 13.56
C THR A 17 -7.72 23.04 12.75
N ASP A 18 -8.84 23.51 12.19
CA ASP A 18 -9.71 22.68 11.34
C ASP A 18 -9.00 22.26 10.05
N GLY A 19 -8.30 23.19 9.39
CA GLY A 19 -7.55 22.92 8.17
C GLY A 19 -6.27 22.09 8.36
N GLN A 20 -5.76 21.99 9.60
CA GLN A 20 -4.66 21.08 9.95
C GLN A 20 -5.18 19.71 10.40
N THR A 21 -6.30 19.66 11.12
CA THR A 21 -6.96 18.42 11.55
C THR A 21 -7.46 17.63 10.36
N ASP A 22 -8.10 18.27 9.37
CA ASP A 22 -8.51 17.62 8.12
C ASP A 22 -7.30 17.10 7.33
N ARG A 23 -6.24 17.90 7.23
CA ARG A 23 -5.00 17.49 6.54
C ARG A 23 -4.30 16.33 7.23
N HIS A 24 -4.31 16.30 8.55
CA HIS A 24 -3.72 15.22 9.34
C HIS A 24 -4.56 13.95 9.20
N THR A 25 -5.87 14.02 9.44
CA THR A 25 -6.83 12.91 9.27
C THR A 25 -6.78 12.33 7.86
N ARG A 26 -6.65 13.18 6.84
CA ARG A 26 -6.47 12.76 5.45
C ARG A 26 -5.16 12.02 5.22
N LYS A 27 -4.05 12.53 5.76
CA LYS A 27 -2.74 11.85 5.68
C LYS A 27 -2.75 10.52 6.41
N GLU A 28 -3.37 10.45 7.57
CA GLU A 28 -3.52 9.22 8.36
C GLU A 28 -4.38 8.18 7.64
N PHE A 29 -5.53 8.58 7.08
CA PHE A 29 -6.39 7.68 6.31
C PHE A 29 -5.65 7.09 5.10
N ILE A 30 -4.96 7.93 4.33
CA ILE A 30 -4.23 7.49 3.13
C ILE A 30 -3.01 6.64 3.53
N SER A 31 -2.28 7.03 4.57
CA SER A 31 -1.15 6.24 5.07
C SER A 31 -1.62 4.86 5.51
N ASN A 32 -2.69 4.77 6.31
CA ASN A 32 -3.25 3.50 6.76
C ASN A 32 -3.81 2.66 5.60
N PHE A 33 -4.40 3.28 4.58
CA PHE A 33 -4.92 2.58 3.41
C PHE A 33 -3.81 2.03 2.50
N VAL A 34 -2.64 2.69 2.45
CA VAL A 34 -1.53 2.34 1.55
C VAL A 34 -0.40 1.56 2.26
N ASN A 35 -0.30 1.61 3.59
CA ASN A 35 0.67 0.85 4.40
C ASN A 35 0.36 -0.66 4.50
N PHE A 36 -0.01 -1.30 3.40
CA PHE A 36 0.26 -2.71 3.22
C PHE A 36 1.77 -2.86 3.00
N TYR A 37 2.53 -2.87 4.09
CA TYR A 37 3.94 -3.19 4.03
C TYR A 37 4.09 -4.55 3.34
N SER A 38 4.72 -4.57 2.16
CA SER A 38 5.25 -5.80 1.58
C SER A 38 6.51 -6.18 2.37
N ILE A 39 6.33 -6.48 3.65
CA ILE A 39 7.32 -7.19 4.45
C ILE A 39 7.34 -8.59 3.85
N ARG A 40 8.53 -9.07 3.46
CA ARG A 40 8.72 -10.50 3.20
C ARG A 40 8.36 -11.21 4.49
N THR A 41 7.15 -11.74 4.57
CA THR A 41 6.70 -12.42 5.78
C THR A 41 7.28 -13.83 5.75
N ASN A 42 7.35 -14.47 6.91
CA ASN A 42 7.75 -15.87 7.00
C ASN A 42 6.97 -16.74 5.99
N ASN A 43 5.71 -16.36 5.70
CA ASN A 43 4.83 -16.99 4.71
C ASN A 43 5.39 -17.02 3.27
N ASP A 44 6.31 -16.14 2.87
CA ASP A 44 6.92 -16.20 1.53
C ASP A 44 7.98 -17.31 1.43
N VAL A 45 8.66 -17.65 2.54
CA VAL A 45 9.68 -18.71 2.61
C VAL A 45 9.03 -20.03 3.05
N GLU A 46 8.28 -19.99 4.16
CA GLU A 46 7.52 -21.13 4.66
C GLU A 46 6.36 -21.51 3.73
N GLY A 47 5.82 -20.57 2.96
CA GLY A 47 4.76 -20.88 2.01
C GLY A 47 5.22 -21.83 0.91
N TRP A 48 6.46 -21.67 0.42
CA TRP A 48 7.04 -22.64 -0.54
C TRP A 48 7.29 -23.99 0.11
N HIS A 49 7.81 -24.00 1.35
CA HIS A 49 8.03 -25.23 2.10
C HIS A 49 6.71 -25.99 2.34
N ASN A 50 5.69 -25.31 2.84
CA ASN A 50 4.36 -25.87 3.09
C ASN A 50 3.68 -26.36 1.81
N ARG A 51 3.79 -25.61 0.70
CA ARG A 51 3.24 -26.02 -0.60
C ARG A 51 3.92 -27.27 -1.14
N LEU A 52 5.26 -27.35 -1.05
CA LEU A 52 6.00 -28.54 -1.47
C LEU A 52 5.68 -29.73 -0.59
N ASN A 53 5.68 -29.54 0.73
CA ASN A 53 5.39 -30.61 1.69
C ASN A 53 3.95 -31.13 1.52
N THR A 54 2.99 -30.24 1.30
CA THR A 54 1.60 -30.61 0.97
C THR A 54 1.54 -31.34 -0.37
N SER A 55 2.21 -30.87 -1.41
CA SER A 55 2.23 -31.54 -2.72
C SER A 55 2.83 -32.95 -2.62
N VAL A 56 3.86 -33.14 -1.80
CA VAL A 56 4.49 -34.44 -1.60
C VAL A 56 3.59 -35.38 -0.81
N ALA A 57 3.02 -34.89 0.28
CA ALA A 57 2.10 -35.65 1.12
C ALA A 57 0.80 -36.04 0.38
N THR A 58 0.32 -35.20 -0.55
CA THR A 58 -0.96 -35.42 -1.26
C THR A 58 -0.82 -36.11 -2.60
N ARG A 59 0.26 -35.88 -3.35
CA ARG A 59 0.43 -36.35 -4.74
C ARG A 59 1.66 -37.23 -4.97
N GLY A 60 2.49 -37.44 -3.96
CA GLY A 60 3.72 -38.25 -4.08
C GLY A 60 4.92 -37.42 -4.54
N SER A 61 5.54 -37.74 -5.67
CA SER A 61 6.74 -37.02 -6.11
C SER A 61 6.45 -35.54 -6.44
N VAL A 62 7.41 -34.65 -6.17
CA VAL A 62 7.29 -33.24 -6.51
C VAL A 62 7.19 -33.09 -8.04
N PRO A 63 6.13 -32.46 -8.58
CA PRO A 63 6.02 -32.24 -10.02
C PRO A 63 7.21 -31.41 -10.51
N PHE A 64 7.82 -31.82 -11.64
CA PHE A 64 9.01 -31.17 -12.22
C PHE A 64 8.87 -29.64 -12.36
N TYR A 65 7.66 -29.16 -12.68
CA TYR A 65 7.34 -27.74 -12.75
C TYR A 65 7.67 -26.98 -11.44
N HIS A 66 7.41 -27.56 -10.26
CA HIS A 66 7.73 -26.92 -8.98
C HIS A 66 9.24 -26.78 -8.77
N LEU A 67 10.03 -27.75 -9.24
CA LEU A 67 11.50 -27.68 -9.19
C LEU A 67 12.03 -26.56 -10.09
N LEU A 68 11.45 -26.39 -11.28
CA LEU A 68 11.80 -25.32 -12.21
C LEU A 68 11.53 -23.93 -11.60
N VAL A 69 10.37 -23.76 -10.95
CA VAL A 69 10.01 -22.51 -10.27
C VAL A 69 10.94 -22.24 -9.08
N LEU A 70 11.25 -23.27 -8.28
CA LEU A 70 12.19 -23.14 -7.16
C LEU A 70 13.60 -22.72 -7.63
N HIS A 71 14.08 -23.32 -8.72
CA HIS A 71 15.37 -22.97 -9.30
C HIS A 71 15.43 -21.52 -9.78
N ARG A 72 14.36 -21.04 -10.42
CA ARG A 72 14.24 -19.62 -10.83
C ARG A 72 14.22 -18.68 -9.63
N GLU A 73 13.55 -19.03 -8.54
CA GLU A 73 13.58 -18.23 -7.31
C GLU A 73 14.97 -18.23 -6.66
N ALA A 74 15.60 -19.41 -6.54
CA ALA A 74 16.93 -19.56 -5.96
C ALA A 74 18.00 -18.74 -6.70
N THR A 75 17.94 -18.72 -8.04
CA THR A 75 18.85 -17.91 -8.88
C THR A 75 18.63 -16.40 -8.74
N ASN A 76 17.42 -15.97 -8.39
CA ASN A 76 17.11 -14.56 -8.17
C ASN A 76 17.52 -14.04 -6.78
N ILE A 77 17.81 -14.93 -5.81
CA ILE A 77 18.19 -14.54 -4.43
C ILE A 77 19.40 -13.59 -4.45
N THR A 78 20.43 -13.90 -5.25
CA THR A 78 21.64 -13.07 -5.34
C THR A 78 21.34 -11.65 -5.83
N VAL A 79 20.44 -11.52 -6.81
CA VAL A 79 20.03 -10.22 -7.35
C VAL A 79 19.18 -9.45 -6.33
N GLN A 80 18.24 -10.13 -5.68
CA GLN A 80 17.41 -9.53 -4.62
C GLN A 80 18.27 -9.06 -3.45
N MET A 81 19.23 -9.87 -3.01
CA MET A 81 20.16 -9.53 -1.92
C MET A 81 20.97 -8.26 -2.26
N LYS A 82 21.50 -8.17 -3.48
CA LYS A 82 22.19 -6.96 -3.97
C LYS A 82 21.25 -5.74 -4.02
N MET A 83 20.02 -5.90 -4.49
CA MET A 83 19.04 -4.81 -4.50
C MET A 83 18.65 -4.34 -3.09
N VAL A 84 18.66 -5.23 -2.10
CA VAL A 84 18.42 -4.90 -0.69
C VAL A 84 19.63 -4.18 -0.10
N SER A 85 20.85 -4.68 -0.31
CA SER A 85 22.08 -4.04 0.20
C SER A 85 22.29 -2.64 -0.38
N GLU A 86 21.92 -2.43 -1.64
CA GLU A 86 21.99 -1.12 -2.31
C GLU A 86 20.77 -0.23 -1.99
N GLY A 87 19.81 -0.71 -1.18
CA GLY A 87 18.58 0.01 -0.82
C GLY A 87 17.62 0.25 -2.00
N LYS A 88 17.89 -0.33 -3.18
CA LYS A 88 17.07 -0.16 -4.39
C LYS A 88 15.66 -0.72 -4.21
N MET A 89 15.52 -1.82 -3.48
CA MET A 89 14.22 -2.43 -3.19
C MET A 89 13.32 -1.48 -2.38
N GLN A 90 13.87 -0.86 -1.33
CA GLN A 90 13.13 0.12 -0.53
C GLN A 90 12.76 1.36 -1.36
N ARG A 91 13.66 1.86 -2.21
CA ARG A 91 13.36 2.98 -3.11
C ARG A 91 12.23 2.65 -4.08
N PHE A 92 12.24 1.44 -4.65
CA PHE A 92 11.19 0.98 -5.56
C PHE A 92 9.85 0.84 -4.84
N GLN A 93 9.83 0.22 -3.66
CA GLN A 93 8.63 0.11 -2.83
C GLN A 93 8.09 1.49 -2.46
N ARG A 94 8.93 2.41 -1.95
CA ARG A 94 8.55 3.79 -1.65
C ARG A 94 7.97 4.51 -2.86
N LYS A 95 8.59 4.38 -4.05
CA LYS A 95 8.06 4.97 -5.28
C LYS A 95 6.66 4.44 -5.60
N ARG A 96 6.45 3.13 -5.47
CA ARG A 96 5.14 2.50 -5.69
C ARG A 96 4.11 2.96 -4.66
N THR A 97 4.47 3.01 -3.38
CA THR A 97 3.65 3.56 -2.29
C THR A 97 3.24 4.99 -2.62
N LEU A 98 4.18 5.88 -2.95
CA LEU A 98 3.89 7.27 -3.30
C LEU A 98 2.96 7.41 -4.52
N GLN A 99 3.11 6.54 -5.52
CA GLN A 99 2.21 6.52 -6.68
C GLN A 99 0.78 6.12 -6.28
N VAL A 100 0.64 5.10 -5.44
CA VAL A 100 -0.65 4.67 -4.91
C VAL A 100 -1.28 5.75 -4.04
N GLU A 101 -0.52 6.33 -3.11
CA GLU A 101 -0.95 7.46 -2.27
C GLU A 101 -1.44 8.63 -3.11
N GLY A 102 -0.71 9.01 -4.17
CA GLY A 102 -1.12 10.10 -5.05
C GLY A 102 -2.45 9.83 -5.76
N ARG A 103 -2.72 8.58 -6.18
CA ARG A 103 -4.00 8.20 -6.80
C ARG A 103 -5.15 8.25 -5.80
N VAL A 104 -4.94 7.75 -4.58
CA VAL A 104 -5.94 7.80 -3.50
C VAL A 104 -6.18 9.25 -3.08
N PHE A 105 -5.14 10.07 -3.03
CA PHE A 105 -5.23 11.50 -2.71
C PHE A 105 -6.11 12.25 -3.72
N LYS A 106 -5.98 11.92 -5.01
CA LYS A 106 -6.83 12.47 -6.06
C LYS A 106 -8.30 12.10 -5.84
N LEU A 107 -8.61 10.82 -5.67
CA LEU A 107 -9.98 10.36 -5.42
C LEU A 107 -10.59 11.02 -4.17
N TRP A 108 -9.79 11.18 -3.11
CA TRP A 108 -10.24 11.86 -1.90
C TRP A 108 -10.57 13.34 -2.15
N ASN A 109 -9.77 14.06 -2.95
CA ASN A 109 -10.10 15.44 -3.35
C ASN A 109 -11.40 15.48 -4.14
N ASP A 110 -11.57 14.60 -5.13
CA ASP A 110 -12.76 14.53 -5.96
C ASP A 110 -14.02 14.29 -5.10
N TYR A 111 -13.89 13.52 -4.00
CA TYR A 111 -14.95 13.31 -3.01
C TYR A 111 -15.24 14.56 -2.17
N CYS A 112 -14.20 15.24 -1.66
CA CYS A 112 -14.34 16.48 -0.90
C CYS A 112 -15.01 17.60 -1.73
N GLU A 113 -14.70 17.66 -3.03
CA GLU A 113 -15.31 18.58 -4.01
C GLU A 113 -16.73 18.17 -4.42
N ARG A 114 -17.25 17.06 -3.88
CA ARG A 114 -18.55 16.45 -4.22
C ARG A 114 -18.68 16.07 -5.69
N SER A 115 -17.55 15.88 -6.38
CA SER A 115 -17.51 15.40 -7.78
C SER A 115 -17.79 13.90 -7.87
N ILE A 116 -17.50 13.14 -6.80
CA ILE A 116 -17.80 11.71 -6.71
C ILE A 116 -18.56 11.39 -5.41
N SER A 117 -19.37 10.35 -5.46
CA SER A 117 -20.04 9.80 -4.28
C SER A 117 -19.08 8.97 -3.40
N ALA A 118 -19.44 8.76 -2.14
CA ALA A 118 -18.67 7.89 -1.24
C ALA A 118 -18.54 6.45 -1.77
N SER A 119 -19.55 5.95 -2.49
CA SER A 119 -19.52 4.63 -3.12
C SER A 119 -18.47 4.55 -4.23
N GLU A 120 -18.34 5.60 -5.03
CA GLU A 120 -17.35 5.69 -6.11
C GLU A 120 -15.93 5.84 -5.57
N LEU A 121 -15.74 6.59 -4.48
CA LEU A 121 -14.47 6.66 -3.75
C LEU A 121 -14.01 5.25 -3.32
N LEU A 122 -14.88 4.50 -2.65
CA LEU A 122 -14.55 3.15 -2.17
C LEU A 122 -14.28 2.17 -3.31
N LYS A 123 -15.04 2.22 -4.40
CA LYS A 123 -14.76 1.41 -5.61
C LYS A 123 -13.43 1.77 -6.27
N GLY A 124 -13.11 3.06 -6.36
CA GLY A 124 -11.82 3.53 -6.87
C GLY A 124 -10.65 3.07 -6.01
N CYS A 125 -10.78 3.19 -4.69
CA CYS A 125 -9.82 2.65 -3.71
C CYS A 125 -9.64 1.12 -3.86
N ALA A 126 -10.74 0.38 -4.00
CA ALA A 126 -10.69 -1.07 -4.22
C ALA A 126 -10.02 -1.44 -5.55
N ALA A 127 -10.17 -0.65 -6.62
CA ALA A 127 -9.48 -0.87 -7.89
C ALA A 127 -7.97 -0.55 -7.83
N ILE A 128 -7.55 0.34 -6.92
CA ILE A 128 -6.14 0.71 -6.74
C ILE A 128 -5.37 -0.37 -5.97
N ASN A 129 -5.99 -0.91 -4.91
CA ASN A 129 -5.37 -1.90 -4.01
C ASN A 129 -5.84 -3.35 -4.27
N GLY A 130 -6.84 -3.54 -5.12
CA GLY A 130 -7.36 -4.85 -5.46
C GLY A 130 -6.33 -5.71 -6.19
N PRO A 131 -6.49 -7.06 -6.14
CA PRO A 131 -5.65 -7.95 -6.91
C PRO A 131 -5.72 -7.54 -8.40
N PRO A 132 -4.60 -7.59 -9.15
CA PRO A 132 -4.64 -7.35 -10.59
C PRO A 132 -5.74 -8.23 -11.15
N ALA A 133 -6.70 -7.63 -11.86
CA ALA A 133 -7.76 -8.40 -12.50
C ALA A 133 -7.08 -9.50 -13.32
N LEU A 134 -7.27 -10.74 -12.88
CA LEU A 134 -6.90 -11.91 -13.65
C LEU A 134 -7.77 -11.81 -14.90
N ASN A 135 -7.18 -11.30 -15.99
CA ASN A 135 -7.76 -11.51 -17.31
C ASN A 135 -7.78 -13.03 -17.51
N MET A 136 -8.92 -13.65 -17.21
CA MET A 136 -9.25 -15.01 -17.64
C MET A 136 -9.50 -15.02 -19.14
#